data_AF-A0AAD8IX51-F1
#
_entry.id   AF-A0AAD8IX51-F1
#
_cell.length_a   1.000
_cell.length_b   1.000
_cell.length_c   1.000
_cell.angle_alpha   90.00
_cell.angle_beta   90.00
_cell.angle_gamma   90.00
#
_symmetry.space_group_name_H-M   'P 1'
#
loop_
_entity.id
_entity.type
_entity.pdbx_description
1 polymer ?
#
loop_
_entity_poly.entity_id
_entity_poly.type
_entity_poly.pdbx_seq_one_letter_code
_entity_poly.pdbx_strand_id
1 'polypeptide(L)'
;MAFSLDVHLATLWLMAPLIVAALARIKGKANAKCKDENITISSLQALSALMWRCMTRVRGLAQDQITNCKLAMNNRSRLQPPLSQNYFGKILQAVKATTTAGNLLANDLEWAALQLHKAVAEHDDKALRKFVTDWLQSPFVYQPKQFFYPYSVMMGSSPRFEMYGNEFGLGKAVAVLSGYANKNETLILLLTL
;
A
#
# COMPACT_ATOMS: atom_id res chain seq x y z
N MET A 1 -11.60 22.35 -26.96
CA MET A 1 -10.77 21.65 -25.96
C MET A 1 -11.52 20.53 -25.20
N ALA A 2 -12.71 20.09 -25.65
CA ALA A 2 -13.50 19.03 -25.01
C ALA A 2 -13.19 17.60 -25.51
N PHE A 3 -12.70 17.45 -26.75
CA PHE A 3 -12.44 16.15 -27.38
C PHE A 3 -11.28 15.34 -26.76
N SER A 4 -10.38 15.97 -26.00
CA SER A 4 -9.22 15.28 -25.41
C SER A 4 -9.55 14.54 -24.11
N LEU A 5 -10.62 14.93 -23.40
CA LEU A 5 -11.00 14.27 -22.14
C LEU A 5 -11.74 12.94 -22.43
N ASP A 6 -12.60 12.92 -23.44
CA ASP A 6 -13.39 11.73 -23.82
C ASP A 6 -12.53 10.56 -24.28
N VAL A 7 -11.46 10.81 -25.02
CA VAL A 7 -10.55 9.74 -25.49
C VAL A 7 -9.81 9.10 -24.31
N HIS A 8 -9.38 9.89 -23.33
CA HIS A 8 -8.69 9.41 -22.14
C HIS A 8 -9.63 8.65 -21.18
N LEU A 9 -10.87 9.12 -21.04
CA LEU A 9 -11.90 8.45 -20.25
C LEU A 9 -12.36 7.14 -20.90
N ALA A 10 -12.48 7.10 -22.23
CA ALA A 10 -12.79 5.87 -22.98
C ALA A 10 -11.64 4.84 -22.88
N THR A 11 -10.38 5.28 -22.93
CA THR A 11 -9.24 4.36 -22.71
C THR A 11 -9.20 3.82 -21.29
N LEU A 12 -9.45 4.66 -20.27
CA LEU A 12 -9.55 4.20 -18.88
C LEU A 12 -10.68 3.18 -18.67
N TRP A 13 -11.84 3.39 -19.30
CA TRP A 13 -12.99 2.49 -19.20
C TRP A 13 -12.75 1.14 -19.89
N LEU A 14 -12.11 1.15 -21.06
CA LEU A 14 -11.70 -0.07 -21.78
C LEU A 14 -10.59 -0.85 -21.07
N MET A 15 -9.74 -0.16 -20.29
CA MET A 15 -8.65 -0.79 -19.55
C MET A 15 -9.07 -1.33 -18.17
N ALA A 16 -10.20 -0.88 -17.61
CA ALA A 16 -10.65 -1.31 -16.29
C ALA A 16 -10.79 -2.84 -16.15
N PRO A 17 -11.40 -3.58 -17.10
CA PRO A 17 -11.48 -5.05 -17.03
C PRO A 17 -10.10 -5.72 -17.06
N LEU A 18 -9.16 -5.17 -17.85
CA LEU A 18 -7.80 -5.68 -17.96
C LEU A 18 -7.02 -5.50 -16.65
N ILE A 19 -7.18 -4.35 -15.98
CA ILE A 19 -6.55 -4.06 -14.69
C ILE A 19 -7.10 -4.99 -13.60
N VAL A 20 -8.42 -5.20 -13.56
CA VAL A 20 -9.06 -6.12 -12.62
C VAL A 20 -8.57 -7.56 -12.83
N ALA A 21 -8.53 -8.04 -14.08
CA ALA A 21 -8.02 -9.37 -14.40
C ALA A 21 -6.53 -9.53 -14.04
N ALA A 22 -5.70 -8.51 -14.31
CA ALA A 22 -4.29 -8.52 -13.94
C ALA A 22 -4.11 -8.61 -12.42
N LEU A 23 -4.90 -7.88 -11.64
CA LEU A 23 -4.86 -7.92 -10.18
C LEU A 23 -5.34 -9.24 -9.60
N ALA A 24 -6.41 -9.82 -10.15
CA ALA A 24 -6.88 -11.14 -9.78
C ALA A 24 -5.77 -12.18 -10.01
N ARG A 25 -5.05 -12.09 -11.13
CA ARG A 25 -3.90 -12.96 -11.44
C ARG A 25 -2.74 -12.75 -10.47
N ILE A 26 -2.38 -11.50 -10.15
CA ILE A 26 -1.32 -11.18 -9.18
C ILE A 26 -1.67 -11.72 -7.79
N LYS A 27 -2.91 -11.50 -7.33
CA LYS A 27 -3.42 -12.04 -6.06
C LYS A 27 -3.41 -13.57 -6.07
N GLY A 28 -3.88 -14.19 -7.15
CA GLY A 28 -3.90 -15.65 -7.30
C GLY A 28 -2.51 -16.25 -7.18
N LYS A 29 -1.52 -15.66 -7.87
CA LYS A 29 -0.11 -16.06 -7.76
C LYS A 29 0.41 -15.89 -6.33
N ALA A 30 0.21 -14.72 -5.72
CA ALA A 30 0.70 -14.47 -4.36
C ALA A 30 0.11 -15.42 -3.29
N ASN A 31 -1.06 -16.00 -3.54
CA ASN A 31 -1.70 -16.97 -2.65
C ASN A 31 -1.41 -18.44 -3.02
N ALA A 32 -0.69 -18.72 -4.11
CA ALA A 32 -0.54 -20.09 -4.63
C ALA A 32 0.06 -21.06 -3.61
N LYS A 33 1.01 -20.59 -2.79
CA LYS A 33 1.71 -21.36 -1.75
C LYS A 33 1.16 -21.13 -0.33
N CYS A 34 0.15 -20.27 -0.15
CA CYS A 34 -0.37 -19.90 1.18
C CYS A 34 -1.60 -20.73 1.62
N LYS A 35 -2.10 -21.61 0.75
CA LYS A 35 -3.35 -22.36 0.98
C LYS A 35 -3.28 -23.29 2.19
N ASP A 36 -2.10 -23.81 2.50
CA ASP A 36 -1.90 -24.80 3.56
C ASP A 36 -1.75 -24.15 4.94
N GLU A 37 -1.50 -22.84 5.00
CA GLU A 37 -1.19 -22.11 6.24
C GLU A 37 -2.37 -21.29 6.79
N ASN A 38 -3.56 -21.39 6.20
CA ASN A 38 -4.72 -20.53 6.50
C ASN A 38 -4.42 -19.01 6.40
N ILE A 39 -3.42 -18.64 5.61
CA ILE A 39 -3.01 -17.27 5.36
C ILE A 39 -3.62 -16.80 4.04
N THR A 40 -4.31 -15.66 4.07
CA THR A 40 -4.83 -15.01 2.86
C THR A 40 -4.11 -13.70 2.59
N ILE A 41 -3.43 -13.62 1.44
CA ILE A 41 -2.80 -12.42 0.93
C ILE A 41 -3.85 -11.56 0.21
N SER A 42 -4.00 -10.30 0.65
CA SER A 42 -4.88 -9.32 -0.01
C SER A 42 -4.32 -8.84 -1.35
N SER A 43 -5.19 -8.32 -2.24
CA SER A 43 -4.75 -7.71 -3.51
C SER A 43 -3.74 -6.57 -3.27
N LEU A 44 -3.93 -5.78 -2.19
CA LEU A 44 -3.02 -4.71 -1.80
C LEU A 44 -1.63 -5.26 -1.45
N GLN A 45 -1.54 -6.32 -0.64
CA GLN A 45 -0.25 -6.94 -0.29
C GLN A 45 0.42 -7.56 -1.52
N ALA A 46 -0.34 -8.25 -2.37
CA ALA A 46 0.19 -8.88 -3.58
C ALA A 46 0.75 -7.84 -4.57
N LEU A 47 0.01 -6.75 -4.82
CA LEU A 47 0.46 -5.66 -5.68
C LEU A 47 1.66 -4.92 -5.07
N SER A 48 1.62 -4.63 -3.77
CA SER A 48 2.73 -3.99 -3.06
C SER A 48 4.02 -4.81 -3.13
N ALA A 49 3.92 -6.14 -2.97
CA ALA A 49 5.04 -7.06 -3.10
C ALA A 49 5.61 -7.06 -4.52
N LEU A 50 4.76 -7.06 -5.54
CA LEU A 50 5.19 -6.96 -6.93
C LEU A 50 5.93 -5.65 -7.20
N MET A 51 5.35 -4.51 -6.78
CA MET A 51 5.98 -3.20 -6.95
C MET A 51 7.31 -3.10 -6.21
N TRP A 52 7.40 -3.63 -4.99
CA TRP A 52 8.64 -3.68 -4.24
C TRP A 52 9.74 -4.44 -4.99
N ARG A 53 9.43 -5.64 -5.48
CA ARG A 53 10.39 -6.44 -6.28
C ARG A 53 10.78 -5.73 -7.58
N CYS A 54 9.82 -5.16 -8.31
CA CYS A 54 10.08 -4.44 -9.56
C CYS A 54 10.97 -3.21 -9.33
N MET A 55 10.66 -2.37 -8.35
CA MET A 55 11.45 -1.17 -8.04
C MET A 55 12.86 -1.53 -7.59
N THR A 56 13.00 -2.55 -6.74
CA THR A 56 14.33 -3.04 -6.32
C THR A 56 15.16 -3.52 -7.51
N ARG A 57 14.54 -4.22 -8.47
CA ARG A 57 15.22 -4.68 -9.69
C ARG A 57 15.63 -3.52 -10.59
N VAL A 58 14.72 -2.59 -10.87
CA VAL A 58 14.98 -1.46 -11.78
C VAL A 58 16.02 -0.50 -11.20
N ARG A 59 16.07 -0.34 -9.88
CA ARG A 59 17.08 0.49 -9.19
C ARG A 59 18.48 -0.16 -9.15
N GLY A 60 18.62 -1.44 -9.52
CA GLY A 60 19.91 -2.12 -9.54
C GLY A 60 20.62 -2.14 -8.19
N LEU A 61 19.88 -2.29 -7.09
CA LEU A 61 20.44 -2.22 -5.74
C LEU A 61 21.48 -3.34 -5.50
N ALA A 62 22.54 -3.02 -4.75
CA ALA A 62 23.52 -4.01 -4.30
C ALA A 62 22.83 -5.10 -3.46
N GLN A 63 23.33 -6.34 -3.52
CA GLN A 63 22.64 -7.49 -2.93
C GLN A 63 22.44 -7.38 -1.41
N ASP A 64 23.39 -6.75 -0.72
CA ASP A 64 23.40 -6.49 0.72
C ASP A 64 22.59 -5.24 1.12
N GLN A 65 22.21 -4.40 0.15
CA GLN A 65 21.46 -3.17 0.42
C GLN A 65 20.10 -3.48 1.05
N ILE A 66 19.88 -2.93 2.24
CA ILE A 66 18.59 -3.00 2.92
C ILE A 66 17.55 -2.22 2.13
N THR A 67 16.42 -2.87 1.87
CA THR A 67 15.23 -2.30 1.24
C THR A 67 14.00 -2.57 2.10
N ASN A 68 12.98 -1.74 1.97
CA ASN A 68 11.73 -1.91 2.70
C ASN A 68 10.50 -1.53 1.87
N CYS A 69 9.39 -2.20 2.14
CA CYS A 69 8.08 -1.84 1.61
C CYS A 69 7.18 -1.43 2.77
N LYS A 70 6.62 -0.21 2.67
CA LYS A 70 5.79 0.41 3.70
C LYS A 70 4.33 0.45 3.24
N LEU A 71 3.41 0.08 4.13
CA LEU A 71 1.97 0.17 3.90
C LEU A 71 1.37 1.15 4.90
N ALA A 72 0.60 2.13 4.41
CA ALA A 72 -0.21 2.98 5.29
C ALA A 72 -1.40 2.18 5.83
N MET A 73 -1.57 2.16 7.15
CA MET A 73 -2.61 1.38 7.83
C MET A 73 -3.60 2.26 8.58
N ASN A 74 -4.89 1.99 8.35
CA ASN A 74 -5.99 2.52 9.17
C ASN A 74 -6.15 1.63 10.41
N ASN A 75 -5.94 2.23 11.57
CA ASN A 75 -5.87 1.53 12.84
C ASN A 75 -7.17 1.63 13.66
N ARG A 76 -8.20 2.33 13.18
CA ARG A 76 -9.49 2.51 13.89
C ARG A 76 -10.11 1.20 14.34
N SER A 77 -10.20 0.22 13.44
CA SER A 77 -10.80 -1.09 13.72
C SER A 77 -9.87 -2.07 14.45
N ARG A 78 -8.60 -1.70 14.65
CA ARG A 78 -7.59 -2.56 15.29
C ARG A 78 -7.47 -2.32 16.79
N LEU A 79 -7.93 -1.16 17.25
CA LEU A 79 -8.00 -0.85 18.67
C LEU A 79 -9.06 -1.71 19.36
N GLN A 80 -8.86 -1.96 20.64
CA GLN A 80 -9.85 -2.58 21.53
C GLN A 80 -10.17 -1.61 22.68
N PRO A 81 -11.40 -1.06 22.75
CA PRO A 81 -12.49 -1.19 21.76
C PRO A 81 -12.18 -0.47 20.43
N PRO A 82 -12.79 -0.90 19.31
CA PRO A 82 -12.57 -0.25 18.02
C PRO A 82 -13.14 1.16 18.02
N LEU A 83 -12.47 2.06 17.32
CA LEU A 83 -12.95 3.43 17.12
C LEU A 83 -13.96 3.49 15.99
N SER A 84 -14.88 4.45 16.12
CA SER A 84 -15.85 4.76 15.07
C SER A 84 -15.16 5.05 13.74
N GLN A 85 -15.74 4.57 12.64
CA GLN A 85 -15.30 4.96 11.30
C GLN A 85 -15.43 6.46 11.05
N ASN A 86 -16.34 7.12 11.77
CA ASN A 86 -16.57 8.57 11.71
C ASN A 86 -15.62 9.36 12.64
N TYR A 87 -14.67 8.71 13.31
CA TYR A 87 -13.66 9.41 14.10
C TYR A 87 -12.79 10.30 13.20
N PHE A 88 -12.91 11.61 13.42
CA PHE A 88 -12.28 12.65 12.61
C PHE A 88 -10.75 12.68 12.77
N GLY A 89 -10.22 12.26 13.91
CA GLY A 89 -8.78 12.28 14.16
C GLY A 89 -8.01 11.26 13.30
N LYS A 90 -6.72 11.53 13.15
CA LYS A 90 -5.80 10.70 12.36
C LYS A 90 -5.28 9.53 13.19
N ILE A 91 -5.58 8.31 12.77
CA ILE A 91 -5.02 7.08 13.36
C ILE A 91 -4.46 6.23 12.24
N LEU A 92 -3.37 6.74 11.68
CA LEU A 92 -2.65 6.14 10.58
C LEU A 92 -1.21 5.89 10.99
N GLN A 93 -0.72 4.68 10.75
CA GLN A 93 0.69 4.34 10.92
C GLN A 93 1.21 3.62 9.67
N ALA A 94 2.51 3.76 9.42
CA ALA A 94 3.18 3.03 8.35
C ALA A 94 3.80 1.76 8.94
N VAL A 95 3.30 0.60 8.54
CA VAL A 95 3.96 -0.68 8.81
C VAL A 95 4.96 -0.98 7.70
N LYS A 96 6.04 -1.69 8.02
CA LYS A 96 7.08 -1.99 7.03
C LYS A 96 7.51 -3.45 7.09
N ALA A 97 7.68 -4.06 5.92
CA ALA A 97 8.51 -5.24 5.76
C ALA A 97 9.92 -4.80 5.35
N THR A 98 10.96 -5.45 5.89
CA THR A 98 12.37 -5.08 5.64
C THR A 98 13.16 -6.34 5.28
N THR A 99 14.02 -6.25 4.26
CA THR A 99 14.96 -7.32 3.89
C THR A 99 16.08 -6.74 3.02
N THR A 100 17.03 -7.55 2.55
CA THR A 100 18.06 -7.12 1.60
C THR A 100 17.57 -7.26 0.17
N ALA A 101 18.10 -6.45 -0.76
CA ALA A 101 17.71 -6.51 -2.17
C ALA A 101 17.99 -7.89 -2.78
N GLY A 102 19.12 -8.51 -2.45
CA GLY A 102 19.48 -9.85 -2.89
C GLY A 102 18.46 -10.89 -2.43
N ASN A 103 18.10 -10.88 -1.14
CA ASN A 103 17.12 -11.82 -0.59
C ASN A 103 15.71 -11.61 -1.19
N LEU A 104 15.30 -10.35 -1.38
CA LEU A 104 14.01 -10.04 -2.01
C LEU A 104 13.91 -10.53 -3.45
N LEU A 105 14.99 -10.40 -4.23
CA LEU A 105 15.01 -10.77 -5.64
C LEU A 105 15.23 -12.28 -5.84
N ALA A 106 15.94 -12.94 -4.94
CA ALA A 106 16.14 -14.40 -4.93
C ALA A 106 14.85 -15.17 -4.60
N ASN A 107 13.91 -14.56 -3.88
CA ASN A 107 12.64 -15.18 -3.50
C ASN A 107 11.48 -14.80 -4.43
N ASP A 108 10.41 -15.60 -4.40
CA ASP A 108 9.21 -15.43 -5.21
C ASP A 108 8.28 -14.29 -4.73
N LEU A 109 7.22 -13.99 -5.52
CA LEU A 109 6.23 -12.96 -5.19
C LEU A 109 5.48 -13.31 -3.89
N GLU A 110 5.16 -14.57 -3.73
CA GLU A 110 4.49 -15.21 -2.59
C GLU A 110 5.25 -14.90 -1.31
N TRP A 111 6.56 -15.13 -1.30
CA TRP A 111 7.42 -14.85 -0.16
C TRP A 111 7.41 -13.36 0.20
N ALA A 112 7.58 -12.48 -0.79
CA ALA A 112 7.56 -11.04 -0.55
C ALA A 112 6.21 -10.54 -0.02
N ALA A 113 5.10 -11.11 -0.53
CA ALA A 113 3.76 -10.81 -0.05
C ALA A 113 3.52 -11.34 1.37
N LEU A 114 4.10 -12.49 1.73
CA LEU A 114 4.04 -13.05 3.07
C LEU A 114 4.77 -12.16 4.08
N GLN A 115 5.91 -11.56 3.73
CA GLN A 115 6.59 -10.59 4.60
C GLN A 115 5.71 -9.38 4.90
N LEU A 116 4.99 -8.87 3.88
CA LEU A 116 4.00 -7.80 4.07
C LEU A 116 2.80 -8.25 4.90
N HIS A 117 2.37 -9.51 4.75
CA HIS A 117 1.30 -10.06 5.58
C HIS A 117 1.69 -10.12 7.04
N LYS A 118 2.86 -10.66 7.37
CA LYS A 118 3.39 -10.73 8.74
C LYS A 118 3.46 -9.33 9.38
N ALA A 119 4.05 -8.36 8.68
CA ALA A 119 4.12 -6.98 9.17
C ALA A 119 2.75 -6.34 9.45
N VAL A 120 1.72 -6.69 8.67
CA VAL A 120 0.34 -6.21 8.86
C VAL A 120 -0.39 -6.97 9.98
N ALA A 121 -0.12 -8.27 10.13
CA ALA A 121 -0.73 -9.12 11.14
C ALA A 121 -0.21 -8.80 12.55
N GLU A 122 1.10 -8.58 12.69
CA GLU A 122 1.78 -8.21 13.95
C GLU A 122 1.38 -6.82 14.47
N HIS A 123 0.77 -5.98 13.62
CA HIS A 123 0.36 -4.62 13.99
C HIS A 123 -1.03 -4.59 14.64
N ASP A 124 -1.16 -5.19 15.82
CA ASP A 124 -2.41 -5.28 16.59
C ASP A 124 -2.60 -4.11 17.60
N ASP A 125 -3.66 -4.16 18.42
CA ASP A 125 -3.95 -3.15 19.46
C ASP A 125 -2.75 -2.95 20.41
N LYS A 126 -2.12 -4.05 20.83
CA LYS A 126 -1.00 -4.02 21.76
C LYS A 126 0.22 -3.36 21.13
N ALA A 127 0.57 -3.75 19.91
CA ALA A 127 1.69 -3.16 19.16
C ALA A 127 1.46 -1.66 18.91
N LEU A 128 0.24 -1.28 18.54
CA LEU A 128 -0.16 0.11 18.31
C LEU A 128 -0.04 0.95 19.59
N ARG A 129 -0.61 0.49 20.70
CA ARG A 129 -0.53 1.19 21.99
C ARG A 129 0.91 1.29 22.47
N LYS A 130 1.69 0.22 22.33
CA LYS A 130 3.12 0.23 22.65
C LYS A 130 3.85 1.30 21.84
N PHE A 131 3.64 1.36 20.53
CA PHE A 131 4.26 2.40 19.69
C PHE A 131 3.93 3.80 20.19
N VAL A 132 2.67 4.07 20.53
CA VAL A 132 2.24 5.38 21.04
C VAL A 132 2.92 5.68 22.38
N THR A 133 2.95 4.73 23.30
CA THR A 133 3.64 4.87 24.59
C THR A 133 5.13 5.14 24.40
N ASP A 134 5.81 4.36 23.56
CA ASP A 134 7.25 4.55 23.28
C ASP A 134 7.50 5.95 22.67
N TRP A 135 6.65 6.38 21.75
CA TRP A 135 6.74 7.72 21.16
C TRP A 135 6.48 8.83 22.18
N LEU A 136 5.56 8.65 23.14
CA LEU A 136 5.34 9.62 24.21
C LEU A 136 6.55 9.74 25.15
N GLN A 137 7.30 8.66 25.35
CA GLN A 137 8.54 8.68 26.15
C GLN A 137 9.72 9.33 25.41
N SER A 138 9.79 9.14 24.09
CA SER A 138 10.85 9.73 23.25
C SER A 138 10.25 10.24 21.94
N PRO A 139 9.67 11.45 21.95
CA PRO A 139 8.96 11.97 20.80
C PRO A 139 9.93 12.29 19.67
N PHE A 140 9.55 11.87 18.48
CA PHE A 140 10.25 12.21 17.25
C PHE A 140 9.29 12.78 16.21
N VAL A 141 9.83 13.62 15.34
CA VAL A 141 9.13 14.13 14.17
C VAL A 141 9.59 13.35 12.95
N TYR A 142 8.63 12.90 12.13
CA TYR A 142 8.96 12.21 10.87
C TYR A 142 9.79 13.13 9.97
N GLN A 143 11.04 12.74 9.73
CA GLN A 143 11.88 13.42 8.76
C GLN A 143 11.59 12.85 7.37
N PRO A 144 11.19 13.67 6.38
CA PRO A 144 10.86 13.18 5.03
C PRO A 144 11.97 12.34 4.40
N LYS A 145 13.24 12.71 4.56
CA LYS A 145 14.39 11.93 4.02
C LYS A 145 14.50 10.52 4.60
N GLN A 146 14.19 10.36 5.89
CA GLN A 146 14.22 9.05 6.56
C GLN A 146 12.96 8.24 6.26
N PHE A 147 11.82 8.93 6.13
CA PHE A 147 10.54 8.32 5.86
C PHE A 147 10.41 7.86 4.39
N PHE A 148 10.91 8.65 3.46
CA PHE A 148 11.00 8.36 2.02
C PHE A 148 12.44 7.94 1.68
N TYR A 149 12.88 6.88 2.32
CA TYR A 149 14.23 6.36 2.13
C TYR A 149 14.41 5.91 0.66
N PRO A 150 15.51 6.27 -0.04
CA PRO A 150 15.66 6.01 -1.48
C PRO A 150 15.50 4.54 -1.88
N TYR A 151 15.85 3.61 -0.99
CA TYR A 151 15.73 2.18 -1.22
C TYR A 151 14.43 1.58 -0.67
N SER A 152 13.44 2.44 -0.38
CA SER A 152 12.10 2.03 0.05
C SER A 152 11.06 2.22 -1.03
N VAL A 153 9.97 1.47 -0.88
CA VAL A 153 8.71 1.68 -1.59
C VAL A 153 7.62 1.94 -0.56
N MET A 154 6.92 3.05 -0.67
CA MET A 154 5.79 3.38 0.18
C MET A 154 4.50 3.28 -0.64
N MET A 155 3.58 2.46 -0.16
CA MET A 155 2.27 2.30 -0.74
C MET A 155 1.29 3.17 0.05
N GLY A 156 0.88 4.27 -0.57
CA GLY A 156 -0.19 5.11 -0.09
C GLY A 156 -1.52 4.73 -0.75
N SER A 157 -2.62 5.05 -0.07
CA SER A 157 -4.00 4.72 -0.45
C SER A 157 -4.42 3.26 -0.20
N SER A 158 -5.73 3.03 -0.14
CA SER A 158 -6.36 1.74 0.11
C SER A 158 -7.68 1.67 -0.64
N PRO A 159 -8.04 0.53 -1.25
CA PRO A 159 -9.35 0.34 -1.89
C PRO A 159 -10.53 0.46 -0.90
N ARG A 160 -10.26 0.47 0.41
CA ARG A 160 -11.28 0.63 1.45
C ARG A 160 -11.72 2.09 1.64
N PHE A 161 -11.05 3.05 1.01
CA PHE A 161 -11.45 4.44 1.09
C PHE A 161 -12.40 4.75 -0.07
N GLU A 162 -13.69 4.86 0.25
CA GLU A 162 -14.76 5.03 -0.73
C GLU A 162 -14.76 6.46 -1.29
N MET A 163 -13.94 6.69 -2.31
CA MET A 163 -13.86 8.00 -2.96
C MET A 163 -15.02 8.25 -3.92
N TYR A 164 -15.45 7.21 -4.64
CA TYR A 164 -16.51 7.29 -5.65
C TYR A 164 -17.94 7.30 -5.07
N GLY A 165 -18.09 7.03 -3.76
CA GLY A 165 -19.39 7.06 -3.08
C GLY A 165 -19.87 8.48 -2.74
N ASN A 166 -18.99 9.48 -2.80
CA ASN A 166 -19.34 10.87 -2.50
C ASN A 166 -20.09 11.50 -3.70
N GLU A 167 -21.22 12.15 -3.40
CA GLU A 167 -22.08 12.85 -4.36
C GLU A 167 -22.47 14.21 -3.75
N PHE A 168 -22.40 15.28 -4.54
CA PHE A 168 -22.59 16.66 -4.09
C PHE A 168 -23.65 17.43 -4.91
N GLY A 169 -24.59 16.73 -5.53
CA GLY A 169 -25.59 17.27 -6.46
C GLY A 169 -25.13 17.42 -7.92
N LEU A 170 -23.95 16.91 -8.27
CA LEU A 170 -23.34 17.01 -9.61
C LEU A 170 -23.19 15.64 -10.32
N GLY A 171 -23.72 14.57 -9.71
CA GLY A 171 -23.51 13.20 -10.13
C GLY A 171 -22.24 12.58 -9.54
N LYS A 172 -22.03 11.29 -9.86
CA LYS A 172 -20.87 10.53 -9.36
C LYS A 172 -19.58 11.04 -9.98
N ALA A 173 -18.49 10.98 -9.20
CA ALA A 173 -17.16 11.29 -9.69
C ALA A 173 -16.78 10.37 -10.86
N VAL A 174 -16.31 10.98 -11.95
CA VAL A 174 -15.85 10.24 -13.15
C VAL A 174 -14.45 9.66 -12.93
N ALA A 175 -13.58 10.36 -12.21
CA ALA A 175 -12.23 9.91 -11.88
C ALA A 175 -11.72 10.55 -10.59
N VAL A 176 -10.89 9.81 -9.85
CA VAL A 176 -10.19 10.29 -8.66
C VAL A 176 -8.68 10.23 -8.90
N LEU A 177 -8.05 11.41 -8.96
CA LEU A 177 -6.64 11.57 -9.26
C LEU A 177 -5.90 12.26 -8.10
N SER A 178 -4.58 12.11 -8.04
CA SER A 178 -3.75 12.73 -7.01
C SER A 178 -3.02 13.92 -7.59
N GLY A 179 -2.99 14.99 -6.79
CA GLY A 179 -2.23 16.19 -7.11
C GLY A 179 -0.73 15.94 -7.23
N TYR A 180 -0.07 16.78 -8.01
CA TYR A 180 1.36 16.67 -8.33
C TYR A 180 2.26 16.67 -7.09
N ALA A 181 1.88 17.43 -6.04
CA ALA A 181 2.64 17.55 -4.79
C ALA A 181 2.81 16.23 -4.02
N ASN A 182 2.01 15.19 -4.33
CA ASN A 182 2.10 13.89 -3.67
C ASN A 182 2.89 12.86 -4.49
N LYS A 183 3.61 13.28 -5.53
CA LYS A 183 4.44 12.39 -6.37
C LYS A 183 5.91 12.52 -5.96
N ASN A 184 6.51 11.42 -5.48
CA ASN A 184 7.95 11.33 -5.26
C ASN A 184 8.44 9.93 -5.64
N GLU A 185 9.75 9.75 -5.85
CA GLU A 185 10.35 8.52 -6.38
C GLU A 185 10.14 7.26 -5.51
N THR A 186 9.73 7.45 -4.25
CA THR A 186 9.54 6.37 -3.28
C THR A 186 8.07 6.10 -2.96
N LEU A 187 7.17 7.04 -3.25
CA LEU A 187 5.75 6.99 -2.93
C LEU A 187 4.95 6.56 -4.15
N ILE A 188 4.32 5.40 -4.03
CA ILE A 188 3.35 4.87 -4.97
C ILE A 188 1.97 5.06 -4.37
N LEU A 189 1.15 5.89 -5.00
CA LEU A 189 -0.25 6.07 -4.63
C LEU A 189 -1.13 5.16 -5.48
N LEU A 190 -1.80 4.22 -4.84
CA LEU A 190 -2.83 3.40 -5.47
C LEU A 190 -4.16 4.15 -5.47
N LEU A 191 -4.35 5.03 -6.44
CA LEU A 191 -5.65 5.62 -6.70
C LEU A 191 -6.37 4.68 -7.65
N THR A 192 -7.53 4.21 -7.25
CA THR A 192 -8.42 3.28 -7.99
C THR A 192 -8.08 1.80 -7.84
N LEU A 193 -8.96 1.12 -7.08
CA LEU A 193 -9.55 -0.19 -7.38
C LEU A 193 -11.01 -0.15 -6.95
#